data_AF-A0A1B2HK79-F1
#
_entry.id   AF-A0A1B2HK79-F1
#
_cell.length_a   1.000
_cell.length_b   1.000
_cell.length_c   1.000
_cell.angle_alpha   90.00
_cell.angle_beta   90.00
_cell.angle_gamma   90.00
#
_symmetry.space_group_name_H-M   'P 1'
#
loop_
_entity.id
_entity.type
_entity.pdbx_description
1 polymer ?
#
loop_
_entity_poly.entity_id
_entity_poly.type
_entity_poly.pdbx_seq_one_letter_code
_entity_poly.pdbx_strand_id
1 'polypeptide(L)'
;MTGPAAYDCALCRAKPAWTRHPSAAHHPLCDACAATYTTWPCPGCGNEQFRPPDEEGQPCPQCEPQLIFAALPEANRAEIDRAVAELGAIHAIKRIRDLTGCGLRQAMGIRGNRYLAVRDGTADQNSRNSSGSIPRNAS
;
A
#
# COMPACT_ATOMS: atom_id res chain seq x y z
N MET A 1 -22.32 31.70 -33.33
CA MET A 1 -22.60 30.53 -32.47
C MET A 1 -21.27 30.04 -31.94
N THR A 2 -20.98 30.28 -30.67
CA THR A 2 -19.65 30.06 -30.09
C THR A 2 -19.85 29.35 -28.75
N GLY A 3 -19.84 28.01 -28.79
CA GLY A 3 -19.92 27.21 -27.57
C GLY A 3 -18.58 27.23 -26.82
N PRO A 4 -18.57 27.36 -25.48
CA PRO A 4 -17.32 27.39 -24.72
C PRO A 4 -16.64 26.01 -24.75
N ALA A 5 -15.35 26.00 -25.09
CA ALA A 5 -14.53 24.80 -25.04
C ALA A 5 -14.25 24.40 -23.57
N ALA A 6 -14.68 23.20 -23.18
CA ALA A 6 -14.52 22.66 -21.83
C ALA A 6 -13.42 21.58 -21.78
N TYR A 7 -12.18 22.06 -21.80
CA TYR A 7 -10.95 21.35 -21.43
C TYR A 7 -11.06 20.72 -20.01
N ASP A 8 -10.52 19.54 -19.66
CA ASP A 8 -9.80 18.50 -20.42
C ASP A 8 -9.87 17.16 -19.68
N CYS A 9 -9.72 16.03 -20.38
CA CYS A 9 -9.26 14.79 -19.75
C CYS A 9 -8.46 13.89 -20.71
N ALA A 10 -7.22 14.27 -20.99
CA ALA A 10 -6.28 13.46 -21.78
C ALA A 10 -5.56 12.35 -20.97
N LEU A 11 -5.92 12.17 -19.69
CA LEU A 11 -5.52 11.03 -18.81
C LEU A 11 -6.10 11.15 -17.38
N CYS A 12 -6.44 12.36 -16.90
CA CYS A 12 -6.78 12.53 -15.46
C CYS A 12 -7.58 13.78 -14.99
N ARG A 13 -7.87 14.81 -15.81
CA ARG A 13 -8.03 16.20 -15.30
C ARG A 13 -9.47 16.81 -15.28
N ALA A 14 -10.54 16.01 -15.07
CA ALA A 14 -11.99 16.38 -15.13
C ALA A 14 -12.65 16.84 -13.79
N LYS A 15 -13.97 17.09 -13.58
CA LYS A 15 -15.22 17.22 -14.40
C LYS A 15 -15.93 18.59 -14.10
N PRO A 16 -16.92 19.09 -14.87
CA PRO A 16 -17.91 20.05 -14.33
C PRO A 16 -18.90 19.31 -13.39
N ALA A 17 -18.57 19.05 -12.13
CA ALA A 17 -18.67 19.99 -10.99
C ALA A 17 -20.04 20.05 -10.30
N TRP A 18 -21.17 19.89 -11.00
CA TRP A 18 -22.50 20.02 -10.36
C TRP A 18 -22.91 18.83 -9.46
N THR A 19 -22.09 17.76 -9.42
CA THR A 19 -22.31 16.55 -8.60
C THR A 19 -21.22 16.28 -7.55
N ARG A 20 -20.29 17.23 -7.28
CA ARG A 20 -19.16 16.99 -6.36
C ARG A 20 -19.53 17.28 -4.89
N HIS A 21 -19.58 16.27 -4.02
CA HIS A 21 -19.52 16.37 -2.54
C HIS A 21 -19.12 15.01 -1.90
N PRO A 22 -18.69 14.92 -0.63
CA PRO A 22 -17.34 15.32 -0.23
C PRO A 22 -16.49 14.18 0.40
N SER A 23 -16.97 12.93 0.44
CA SER A 23 -16.51 11.91 1.40
C SER A 23 -16.01 10.57 0.84
N ALA A 24 -16.12 10.30 -0.48
CA ALA A 24 -15.75 9.01 -1.05
C ALA A 24 -14.24 8.92 -1.34
N ALA A 25 -13.60 7.83 -0.91
CA ALA A 25 -12.14 7.62 -0.95
C ALA A 25 -11.57 7.28 -2.36
N HIS A 26 -12.21 7.74 -3.44
CA HIS A 26 -11.88 7.37 -4.82
C HIS A 26 -11.65 8.62 -5.68
N HIS A 27 -10.62 8.58 -6.53
CA HIS A 27 -10.28 9.72 -7.39
C HIS A 27 -11.41 10.00 -8.41
N PRO A 28 -11.83 11.27 -8.61
CA PRO A 28 -12.99 11.59 -9.45
C PRO A 28 -12.68 11.49 -10.95
N LEU A 29 -12.72 10.27 -11.50
CA LEU A 29 -12.66 10.02 -12.94
C LEU A 29 -13.90 10.55 -13.67
N CYS A 30 -13.75 11.04 -14.90
CA CYS A 30 -14.87 11.26 -15.83
C CYS A 30 -15.50 9.93 -16.26
N ASP A 31 -16.72 9.97 -16.80
CA ASP A 31 -17.49 8.75 -17.09
C ASP A 31 -16.79 7.84 -18.11
N ALA A 32 -16.08 8.44 -19.08
CA ALA A 32 -15.23 7.72 -20.03
C ALA A 32 -14.04 7.00 -19.37
N CYS A 33 -13.38 7.62 -18.38
CA CYS A 33 -12.30 6.97 -17.62
C CYS A 33 -12.84 6.00 -16.57
N ALA A 34 -14.04 6.22 -16.03
CA ALA A 34 -14.67 5.29 -15.10
C ALA A 34 -15.08 3.98 -15.79
N ALA A 35 -15.51 4.06 -17.06
CA ALA A 35 -15.85 2.90 -17.88
C ALA A 35 -14.65 2.00 -18.25
N THR A 36 -13.41 2.47 -18.08
CA THR A 36 -12.18 1.68 -18.34
C THR A 36 -11.51 1.17 -17.06
N TYR A 37 -12.13 1.35 -15.89
CA TYR A 37 -11.62 0.89 -14.61
C TYR A 37 -12.55 -0.20 -14.07
N THR A 38 -11.99 -1.21 -13.42
CA THR A 38 -12.74 -2.29 -12.76
C THR A 38 -12.57 -2.21 -11.24
N THR A 39 -13.47 -2.84 -10.50
CA THR A 39 -13.44 -2.90 -9.04
C THR A 39 -13.15 -4.32 -8.54
N TRP A 40 -12.24 -4.44 -7.58
CA TRP A 40 -11.96 -5.71 -6.89
C TRP A 40 -11.54 -5.47 -5.44
N PRO A 41 -11.83 -6.41 -4.51
CA PRO A 41 -11.32 -6.32 -3.15
C PRO A 41 -9.80 -6.54 -3.14
N CYS A 42 -9.07 -5.69 -2.41
CA CYS A 42 -7.63 -5.86 -2.24
C CYS A 42 -7.32 -7.17 -1.48
N PRO A 43 -6.48 -8.08 -2.00
CA PRO A 43 -6.14 -9.33 -1.32
C PRO A 43 -5.45 -9.15 0.04
N GLY A 44 -4.84 -7.98 0.30
CA GLY A 44 -4.15 -7.69 1.56
C GLY A 44 -5.01 -7.06 2.67
N CYS A 45 -6.17 -6.47 2.35
CA CYS A 45 -7.00 -5.77 3.36
C CYS A 45 -8.51 -5.80 3.11
N GLY A 46 -8.98 -6.47 2.05
CA GLY A 46 -10.40 -6.56 1.69
C GLY A 46 -11.02 -5.28 1.10
N ASN A 47 -10.39 -4.11 1.29
CA ASN A 47 -10.90 -2.84 0.77
C ASN A 47 -11.04 -2.85 -0.75
N GLU A 48 -12.19 -2.41 -1.25
CA GLU A 48 -12.45 -2.23 -2.67
C GLU A 48 -11.40 -1.30 -3.31
N GLN A 49 -10.82 -1.75 -4.41
CA GLN A 49 -9.90 -1.00 -5.25
C GLN A 49 -10.63 -0.58 -6.52
N PHE A 50 -10.26 0.57 -7.06
CA PHE A 50 -10.75 1.06 -8.34
C PHE A 50 -9.57 1.45 -9.21
N ARG A 51 -9.28 0.60 -10.20
CA ARG A 51 -8.01 0.61 -10.95
C ARG A 51 -8.20 0.07 -12.38
N PRO A 52 -7.21 0.26 -13.27
CA PRO A 52 -7.22 -0.36 -14.60
C PRO A 52 -7.28 -1.90 -14.53
N PRO A 53 -7.92 -2.57 -15.50
CA PRO A 53 -8.09 -4.03 -15.49
C PRO A 53 -6.78 -4.81 -15.68
N ASP A 54 -5.72 -4.20 -16.21
CA ASP A 54 -4.37 -4.80 -16.25
C ASP A 54 -3.72 -4.93 -14.86
N GLU A 55 -4.22 -4.19 -13.86
CA GLU A 55 -3.82 -4.34 -12.46
C GLU A 55 -4.78 -5.28 -11.67
N GLU A 56 -5.76 -5.94 -12.29
CA GLU A 56 -6.78 -6.72 -11.56
C GLU A 56 -6.16 -7.79 -10.64
N GLY A 57 -6.69 -7.91 -9.42
CA GLY A 57 -6.16 -8.81 -8.39
C GLY A 57 -4.88 -8.31 -7.70
N GLN A 58 -4.24 -7.23 -8.17
CA GLN A 58 -3.08 -6.66 -7.47
C GLN A 58 -3.47 -6.08 -6.10
N PRO A 59 -2.57 -6.15 -5.10
CA PRO A 59 -2.75 -5.48 -3.82
C PRO A 59 -2.76 -3.95 -3.95
N CYS A 60 -3.43 -3.28 -3.01
CA CYS A 60 -3.46 -1.82 -2.97
C CYS A 60 -2.08 -1.23 -2.64
N PRO A 61 -1.81 0.05 -2.95
CA PRO A 61 -0.52 0.70 -2.68
C PRO A 61 -0.05 0.67 -1.22
N GLN A 62 -0.97 0.43 -0.28
CA GLN A 62 -0.69 0.35 1.16
C GLN A 62 -0.35 -1.08 1.62
N CYS A 63 -0.91 -2.10 0.94
CA CYS A 63 -0.68 -3.51 1.23
C CYS A 63 0.48 -4.11 0.42
N GLU A 64 0.65 -3.69 -0.84
CA GLU A 64 1.73 -4.15 -1.73
C GLU A 64 3.13 -4.09 -1.05
N PRO A 65 3.53 -2.99 -0.38
CA PRO A 65 4.82 -2.95 0.31
C PRO A 65 4.92 -3.99 1.45
N GLN A 66 3.82 -4.22 2.17
CA GLN A 66 3.81 -5.19 3.27
C GLN A 66 3.93 -6.63 2.76
N LEU A 67 3.29 -6.95 1.64
CA LEU A 67 3.36 -8.27 1.01
C LEU A 67 4.77 -8.54 0.44
N ILE A 68 5.37 -7.56 -0.24
CA ILE A 68 6.77 -7.65 -0.70
C ILE A 68 7.72 -7.89 0.48
N PHE A 69 7.55 -7.16 1.59
CA PHE A 69 8.38 -7.35 2.78
C PHE A 69 8.14 -8.69 3.47
N ALA A 70 6.89 -9.16 3.57
CA ALA A 70 6.56 -10.45 4.18
C ALA A 70 7.15 -11.64 3.39
N ALA A 71 7.21 -11.52 2.06
CA ALA A 71 7.81 -12.52 1.19
C ALA A 71 9.35 -12.62 1.30
N LEU A 72 10.03 -11.64 1.89
CA LEU A 72 11.48 -11.71 2.12
C LEU A 72 11.85 -12.75 3.18
N PRO A 73 12.99 -13.45 3.04
CA PRO A 73 13.56 -14.29 4.10
C PRO A 73 13.73 -13.54 5.43
N GLU A 74 13.65 -14.25 6.55
CA GLU A 74 13.68 -13.62 7.88
C GLU A 74 14.95 -12.82 8.17
N ALA A 75 16.12 -13.34 7.79
CA ALA A 75 17.39 -12.63 7.90
C ALA A 75 17.35 -11.29 7.17
N ASN A 76 16.81 -11.25 5.95
CA ASN A 76 16.67 -10.05 5.14
C ASN A 76 15.72 -9.02 5.78
N ARG A 77 14.63 -9.49 6.41
CA ARG A 77 13.69 -8.63 7.17
C ARG A 77 14.39 -8.01 8.39
N ALA A 78 15.11 -8.81 9.16
CA ALA A 78 15.85 -8.35 10.35
C ALA A 78 16.96 -7.33 10.00
N GLU A 79 17.66 -7.50 8.86
CA GLU A 79 18.61 -6.50 8.36
C GLU A 79 17.95 -5.17 7.99
N ILE A 80 16.78 -5.21 7.33
CA ILE A 80 16.02 -4.01 6.98
C ILE A 80 15.56 -3.28 8.26
N ASP A 81 15.09 -4.02 9.26
CA ASP A 81 14.67 -3.46 10.55
C ASP A 81 15.83 -2.81 11.30
N ARG A 82 17.01 -3.47 11.32
CA ARG A 82 18.24 -2.88 11.85
C ARG A 82 18.63 -1.61 11.09
N ALA A 83 18.55 -1.62 9.76
CA ALA A 83 18.84 -0.45 8.95
C ALA A 83 17.85 0.71 9.18
N VAL A 84 16.58 0.43 9.49
CA VAL A 84 15.59 1.45 9.89
C VAL A 84 15.93 2.05 11.26
N ALA A 85 16.31 1.20 12.23
CA ALA A 85 16.58 1.62 13.61
C ALA A 85 17.93 2.34 13.79
N GLU A 86 19.01 1.83 13.21
CA GLU A 86 20.38 2.28 13.47
C GLU A 86 20.94 3.22 12.39
N LEU A 87 20.66 2.93 11.11
CA LEU A 87 21.29 3.60 9.97
C LEU A 87 20.37 4.64 9.29
N GLY A 88 19.09 4.65 9.66
CA GLY A 88 18.09 5.58 9.20
C GLY A 88 17.55 5.33 7.78
N ALA A 89 16.63 6.21 7.40
CA ALA A 89 15.69 6.03 6.29
C ALA A 89 16.33 5.71 4.92
N ILE A 90 17.50 6.29 4.61
CA ILE A 90 18.14 6.14 3.29
C ILE A 90 18.82 4.76 3.18
N HIS A 91 19.47 4.28 4.25
CA HIS A 91 20.13 2.98 4.27
C HIS A 91 19.11 1.84 4.19
N ALA A 92 18.01 1.95 4.95
CA ALA A 92 16.87 1.03 4.82
C ALA A 92 16.34 0.98 3.38
N ILE A 93 16.08 2.13 2.74
CA ILE A 93 15.58 2.17 1.35
C ILE A 93 16.57 1.53 0.37
N LYS A 94 17.89 1.79 0.51
CA LYS A 94 18.90 1.13 -0.32
C LYS A 94 18.83 -0.38 -0.13
N ARG A 95 18.93 -0.88 1.11
CA ARG A 95 18.92 -2.32 1.40
C ARG A 95 17.65 -3.01 0.91
N ILE A 96 16.49 -2.38 1.07
CA ILE A 96 15.21 -2.88 0.52
C ILE A 96 15.30 -3.04 -1.00
N ARG A 97 15.79 -2.03 -1.73
CA ARG A 97 15.92 -2.08 -3.19
C ARG A 97 16.94 -3.12 -3.64
N ASP A 98 18.07 -3.23 -2.95
CA ASP A 98 19.12 -4.22 -3.25
C ASP A 98 18.61 -5.66 -3.08
N LEU A 99 17.72 -5.89 -2.11
CA LEU A 99 17.16 -7.21 -1.78
C LEU A 99 15.92 -7.61 -2.62
N THR A 100 15.16 -6.64 -3.13
CA THR A 100 13.87 -6.88 -3.81
C THR A 100 13.85 -6.48 -5.29
N GLY A 101 14.82 -5.67 -5.74
CA GLY A 101 14.76 -5.00 -7.04
C GLY A 101 13.67 -3.92 -7.16
N CYS A 102 12.94 -3.60 -6.08
CA CYS A 102 11.74 -2.77 -6.16
C CYS A 102 12.03 -1.29 -6.50
N GLY A 103 10.99 -0.60 -6.98
CA GLY A 103 11.05 0.84 -7.24
C GLY A 103 11.22 1.67 -5.97
N LEU A 104 11.72 2.92 -6.10
CA LEU A 104 11.90 3.83 -4.97
C LEU A 104 10.59 4.07 -4.17
N ARG A 105 9.45 4.14 -4.87
CA ARG A 105 8.11 4.30 -4.25
C ARG A 105 7.77 3.13 -3.32
N GLN A 106 8.00 1.90 -3.78
CA GLN A 106 7.76 0.68 -3.01
C GLN A 106 8.68 0.63 -1.79
N ALA A 107 9.98 0.88 -1.98
CA ALA A 107 10.95 0.90 -0.89
C ALA A 107 10.63 1.96 0.19
N MET A 108 10.13 3.13 -0.21
CA MET A 108 9.64 4.15 0.73
C MET A 108 8.41 3.68 1.53
N GLY A 109 7.50 2.94 0.90
CA GLY A 109 6.34 2.33 1.56
C GLY A 109 6.74 1.27 2.58
N ILE A 110 7.64 0.35 2.20
CA ILE A 110 8.20 -0.67 3.11
C ILE A 110 8.84 0.00 4.32
N ARG A 111 9.78 0.93 4.10
CA ARG A 111 10.43 1.69 5.16
C ARG A 111 9.42 2.44 6.04
N GLY A 112 8.40 3.07 5.47
CA GLY A 112 7.38 3.82 6.20
C GLY A 112 6.61 2.93 7.19
N ASN A 113 6.14 1.77 6.72
CA ASN A 113 5.42 0.81 7.55
C ASN A 113 6.32 0.22 8.66
N ARG A 114 7.59 -0.08 8.38
CA ARG A 114 8.55 -0.54 9.40
C ARG A 114 8.92 0.53 10.41
N TYR A 115 9.06 1.79 10.01
CA TYR A 115 9.32 2.90 10.93
C TYR A 115 8.20 3.07 11.96
N LEU A 116 6.94 2.94 11.54
CA LEU A 116 5.79 2.92 12.47
C LEU A 116 5.83 1.68 13.38
N ALA A 117 6.04 0.48 12.82
CA ALA A 117 6.07 -0.76 13.61
C ALA A 117 7.21 -0.80 14.67
N VAL A 118 8.37 -0.22 14.37
CA VAL A 118 9.48 -0.08 15.31
C VAL A 118 9.16 0.97 16.38
N ARG A 119 8.61 2.13 15.98
CA ARG A 119 8.28 3.22 16.91
C ARG A 119 7.17 2.86 17.89
N ASP A 120 6.18 2.11 17.42
CA ASP A 120 5.02 1.70 18.22
C ASP A 120 5.28 0.37 18.99
N GLY A 121 6.50 -0.19 18.91
CA GLY A 121 6.90 -1.41 19.62
C GLY A 121 6.22 -2.70 19.14
N THR A 122 5.49 -2.65 18.02
CA THR A 122 4.70 -3.79 17.50
C THR A 122 5.52 -4.77 16.66
N ALA A 123 6.71 -4.36 16.19
CA ALA A 123 7.62 -5.21 15.41
C ALA A 123 8.01 -6.53 16.12
N ASP A 124 8.00 -6.56 17.45
CA ASP A 124 8.42 -7.70 18.30
C ASP A 124 7.22 -8.52 18.85
N GLN A 125 5.98 -8.10 18.61
CA GLN A 125 4.79 -8.75 19.17
C GLN A 125 4.27 -9.91 18.31
N ASN A 126 4.44 -9.82 16.98
CA ASN A 126 3.88 -10.82 16.05
C ASN A 126 4.68 -12.13 15.96
N SER A 127 5.81 -12.23 16.66
CA SER A 127 6.60 -13.45 16.86
C SER A 127 6.26 -14.16 18.17
N ARG A 128 5.69 -13.45 19.17
CA ARG A 128 5.36 -13.99 20.50
C ARG A 128 3.93 -14.50 20.63
N ASN A 129 3.02 -14.05 19.76
CA ASN A 129 1.60 -14.45 19.79
C ASN A 129 1.30 -15.84 19.20
N SER A 130 2.24 -16.46 18.47
CA SER A 130 2.02 -17.74 17.79
C SER A 130 2.34 -19.00 18.63
N SER A 131 2.80 -18.82 19.88
CA SER A 131 3.22 -19.92 20.78
C SER A 131 2.53 -19.88 22.16
N GLY A 132 1.31 -19.33 22.22
CA GLY A 132 0.49 -19.24 23.43
C GLY A 132 -0.34 -20.50 23.68
N SER A 133 0.29 -21.57 24.14
CA SER A 133 -0.39 -22.80 24.58
C SER A 133 -1.49 -22.49 25.59
N ILE A 134 -2.75 -22.85 25.30
CA ILE A 134 -3.85 -22.77 26.28
C ILE A 134 -3.56 -23.80 27.38
N PRO A 135 -3.32 -23.41 28.64
CA PRO A 135 -3.27 -24.38 29.72
C PRO A 135 -4.69 -24.89 29.95
N ARG A 136 -4.93 -26.17 29.65
CA ARG A 136 -6.10 -26.89 30.15
C ARG A 136 -5.97 -27.00 31.67
N ASN A 137 -6.50 -26.03 32.41
CA ASN A 137 -6.67 -26.23 33.85
C ASN A 137 -7.98 -27.00 34.07
N ALA A 138 -7.86 -28.17 34.70
CA ALA A 138 -8.98 -29.03 35.03
C ALA A 138 -9.36 -28.83 36.50
N SER A 139 -10.63 -28.57 36.77
CA SER A 139 -11.32 -28.78 38.05
C SER A 139 -12.83 -28.78 37.79
#